data_AF-G9L0Q8-F1
#
_entry.id   AF-G9L0Q8-F1
#
_cell.length_a   1.000
_cell.length_b   1.000
_cell.length_c   1.000
_cell.angle_alpha   90.00
_cell.angle_beta   90.00
_cell.angle_gamma   90.00
#
_symmetry.space_group_name_H-M   'P 1'
#
loop_
_entity.id
_entity.type
_entity.pdbx_description
1 polymer ?
#
loop_
_entity_poly.entity_id
_entity_poly.type
_entity_poly.pdbx_seq_one_letter_code
_entity_poly.pdbx_strand_id
1 'polypeptide(L)'
;LNFQFCPSSRIYGFTAVDLKPSGEDEMITMDNAEEYVDLMFDFCMHTGIQKQMEAFRDGFNKVFPMEKLSSFSHEEVQMILCGNQSPSWAAEDIINYTEPKLGYTRDSPGFLRFVRVLCGMSSDERKAFLQFTT
;
A
#
# COMPACT_ATOMS: atom_id res chain seq x y z
N LEU A 1 4.94 10.03 -25.73
CA LEU A 1 4.20 10.53 -24.56
C LEU A 1 4.85 11.83 -24.17
N ASN A 2 4.08 12.92 -24.17
CA ASN A 2 4.56 14.21 -23.66
C ASN A 2 4.19 14.24 -22.17
N PHE A 3 5.18 14.42 -21.31
CA PHE A 3 4.93 14.56 -19.87
C PHE A 3 5.11 16.02 -19.50
N GLN A 4 4.22 16.52 -18.65
CA GLN A 4 4.19 17.90 -18.16
C GLN A 4 4.04 17.87 -16.65
N PHE A 5 4.27 18.99 -15.98
CA PHE A 5 4.02 19.15 -14.55
C PHE A 5 2.51 19.29 -14.21
N CYS A 6 1.63 18.79 -15.08
CA CYS A 6 0.17 18.78 -14.94
C CYS A 6 -0.41 17.35 -15.10
N PRO A 7 -0.17 16.44 -14.14
CA PRO A 7 -0.69 15.07 -14.18
C PRO A 7 -2.23 15.03 -14.16
N SER A 8 -2.80 14.15 -14.98
CA SER A 8 -4.22 13.79 -14.93
C SER A 8 -4.49 12.65 -13.95
N SER A 9 -5.67 12.61 -13.35
CA SER A 9 -6.11 11.47 -12.52
C SER A 9 -7.53 11.04 -12.88
N ARG A 10 -7.75 9.72 -12.94
CA ARG A 10 -9.10 9.15 -13.02
C ARG A 10 -9.67 8.75 -11.65
N ILE A 11 -8.83 8.82 -10.61
CA ILE A 11 -9.13 8.32 -9.26
C ILE A 11 -9.53 9.46 -8.34
N TYR A 12 -8.86 10.62 -8.44
CA TYR A 12 -8.99 11.71 -7.48
C TYR A 12 -10.11 12.71 -7.80
N GLY A 13 -10.99 12.39 -8.76
CA GLY A 13 -12.16 13.23 -9.09
C GLY A 13 -11.84 14.59 -9.73
N PHE A 14 -10.57 14.84 -10.09
CA PHE A 14 -10.13 16.00 -10.86
C PHE A 14 -9.56 15.56 -12.21
N THR A 15 -9.69 16.41 -13.23
CA THR A 15 -9.19 16.09 -14.59
C THR A 15 -7.66 16.17 -14.68
N ALA A 16 -7.08 17.23 -14.13
CA ALA A 16 -5.64 17.43 -14.01
C ALA A 16 -5.31 18.36 -12.83
N VAL A 17 -4.07 18.33 -12.34
CA VAL A 17 -3.57 19.20 -11.28
C VAL A 17 -2.20 19.72 -11.64
N ASP A 18 -2.00 21.03 -11.53
CA ASP A 18 -0.67 21.62 -11.66
C ASP A 18 0.14 21.35 -10.40
N LEU A 19 1.30 20.71 -10.56
CA LEU A 19 2.24 20.47 -9.47
C LEU A 19 3.04 21.72 -9.10
N LYS A 20 3.18 22.64 -10.05
CA LYS A 20 3.80 23.96 -9.89
C LYS A 20 3.09 24.98 -10.78
N PRO A 21 3.25 26.29 -10.53
CA PRO A 21 2.63 27.32 -11.37
C PRO A 21 2.96 27.11 -12.85
N SER A 22 1.94 27.15 -13.71
CA SER A 22 2.08 26.89 -15.15
C SER A 22 2.66 25.50 -15.47
N GLY A 23 2.32 24.48 -14.67
CA GLY A 23 2.80 23.11 -14.85
C GLY A 23 2.40 22.49 -16.19
N GLU A 24 1.26 22.91 -16.75
CA GLU A 24 0.83 22.52 -18.10
C GLU A 24 1.73 23.05 -19.22
N ASP A 25 2.43 24.16 -19.01
CA ASP A 25 3.30 24.77 -20.03
C ASP A 25 4.72 24.18 -20.00
N GLU A 26 5.09 23.52 -18.90
CA GLU A 26 6.43 22.98 -18.71
C GLU A 26 6.50 21.49 -19.00
N MET A 27 7.33 21.13 -19.98
CA MET A 27 7.60 19.75 -20.36
C MET A 27 8.65 19.11 -19.45
N ILE A 28 8.44 17.86 -19.11
CA ILE A 28 9.44 17.05 -18.41
C ILE A 28 10.54 16.66 -19.41
N THR A 29 11.77 16.95 -19.01
CA THR A 29 13.03 16.56 -19.65
C THR A 29 13.84 15.70 -18.68
N MET A 30 14.96 15.16 -19.14
CA MET A 30 15.86 14.41 -18.25
C MET A 30 16.44 15.30 -17.13
N ASP A 31 16.52 16.61 -17.35
CA ASP A 31 17.13 17.56 -16.41
C ASP A 31 16.18 17.97 -15.27
N ASN A 32 14.86 17.91 -15.49
CA ASN A 32 13.84 18.27 -14.49
C ASN A 32 12.95 17.09 -14.05
N ALA A 33 13.27 15.87 -14.48
CA ALA A 33 12.51 14.66 -14.11
C ALA A 33 12.49 14.41 -12.60
N GLU A 34 13.61 14.69 -11.90
CA GLU A 34 13.71 14.53 -10.45
C GLU A 34 12.78 15.50 -9.72
N GLU A 35 12.72 16.76 -10.16
CA GLU A 35 11.78 17.76 -9.63
C GLU A 35 10.32 17.31 -9.78
N TYR A 36 9.96 16.75 -10.93
CA TYR A 36 8.62 16.21 -11.12
C TYR A 36 8.31 15.07 -10.15
N VAL A 37 9.25 14.16 -9.94
CA VAL A 37 9.08 13.04 -8.99
C VAL A 37 8.86 13.56 -7.57
N ASP A 38 9.66 14.54 -7.14
CA ASP A 38 9.53 15.14 -5.82
C ASP A 38 8.17 15.84 -5.63
N LEU A 39 7.74 16.63 -6.62
CA LEU A 39 6.44 17.31 -6.56
C LEU A 39 5.27 16.31 -6.62
N MET A 40 5.37 15.26 -7.43
CA MET A 40 4.39 14.19 -7.44
C MET A 40 4.32 13.46 -6.11
N PHE A 41 5.46 13.23 -5.47
CA PHE A 41 5.54 12.58 -4.16
C PHE A 41 4.88 13.44 -3.08
N ASP A 42 5.21 14.73 -3.01
CA ASP A 42 4.56 15.67 -2.09
C ASP A 42 3.05 15.75 -2.34
N PHE A 43 2.63 15.84 -3.61
CA PHE A 43 1.22 15.85 -3.95
C PHE A 43 0.49 14.59 -3.48
N CYS A 44 1.05 13.40 -3.75
CA CYS A 44 0.41 12.14 -3.39
C CYS A 44 0.38 11.89 -1.88
N MET A 45 1.43 12.28 -1.15
CA MET A 45 1.63 11.89 0.25
C MET A 45 1.35 13.00 1.26
N HIS A 46 1.19 14.25 0.81
CA HIS A 46 1.05 15.40 1.69
C HIS A 46 0.02 16.41 1.18
N THR A 47 0.33 17.24 0.18
CA THR A 47 -0.52 18.39 -0.20
C THR A 47 -1.88 17.95 -0.78
N GLY A 48 -1.92 16.87 -1.57
CA GLY A 48 -3.16 16.36 -2.18
C GLY A 48 -4.15 15.72 -1.19
N ILE A 49 -3.68 15.32 -0.01
CA ILE A 49 -4.50 14.68 1.04
C ILE A 49 -4.61 15.52 2.32
N GLN A 50 -4.07 16.74 2.32
CA GLN A 50 -3.92 17.56 3.53
C GLN A 50 -5.24 17.77 4.27
N LYS A 51 -6.33 18.10 3.56
CA LYS A 51 -7.64 18.34 4.17
C LYS A 51 -8.19 17.11 4.91
N GLN A 52 -8.03 15.94 4.31
CA GLN A 52 -8.45 14.66 4.87
C GLN A 52 -7.59 14.30 6.08
N MET A 53 -6.28 14.54 6.01
CA MET A 53 -5.34 14.30 7.11
C MET A 53 -5.58 15.25 8.29
N GLU A 54 -5.89 16.52 8.05
CA GLU A 54 -6.27 17.48 9.09
C GLU A 54 -7.57 17.06 9.79
N ALA A 55 -8.60 16.69 9.03
CA ALA A 55 -9.85 16.19 9.59
C ALA A 55 -9.66 14.90 10.40
N PHE A 56 -8.82 13.97 9.91
CA PHE A 56 -8.45 12.76 10.63
C PHE A 56 -7.73 13.08 11.94
N ARG A 57 -6.71 13.95 11.90
CA ARG A 57 -5.95 14.40 13.08
C ARG A 57 -6.87 15.04 14.11
N ASP A 58 -7.75 15.92 13.69
CA ASP A 58 -8.69 16.62 14.58
C ASP A 58 -9.70 15.65 15.19
N GLY A 59 -10.19 14.67 14.43
CA GLY A 59 -11.05 13.61 14.92
C GLY A 59 -10.35 12.70 15.93
N PHE A 60 -9.14 12.25 15.61
CA PHE A 60 -8.33 11.38 16.46
C PHE A 60 -8.01 12.06 17.79
N ASN A 61 -7.57 13.31 17.76
CA ASN A 61 -7.23 14.11 18.95
C ASN A 61 -8.40 14.35 19.90
N LYS A 62 -9.66 14.27 19.44
CA LYS A 62 -10.84 14.36 20.33
C LYS A 62 -10.97 13.16 21.27
N VAL A 63 -10.45 11.99 20.87
CA VAL A 63 -10.53 10.74 21.64
C VAL A 63 -9.21 10.43 22.30
N PHE A 64 -8.11 10.59 21.57
CA PHE A 64 -6.76 10.29 22.03
C PHE A 64 -5.76 11.34 21.50
N PRO A 65 -5.04 12.07 22.38
CA PRO A 65 -4.05 13.05 21.94
C PRO A 65 -2.89 12.38 21.20
N MET A 66 -2.75 12.68 19.91
CA MET A 66 -1.75 12.07 19.02
C MET A 66 -0.32 12.37 19.47
N GLU A 67 -0.08 13.47 20.18
CA GLU A 67 1.22 13.79 20.79
C GLU A 67 1.73 12.71 21.74
N LYS A 68 0.84 11.91 22.34
CA LYS A 68 1.22 10.76 23.19
C LYS A 68 1.85 9.62 22.39
N LEU A 69 1.71 9.63 21.05
CA LEU A 69 2.36 8.68 20.16
C LEU A 69 3.77 9.13 19.73
N SER A 70 4.20 10.35 20.09
CA SER A 70 5.47 10.94 19.61
C SER A 70 6.73 10.16 19.99
N SER A 71 6.68 9.33 21.04
CA SER A 71 7.81 8.50 21.47
C SER A 71 7.92 7.17 20.72
N PHE A 72 6.92 6.81 19.92
CA PHE A 72 6.88 5.55 19.19
C PHE A 72 7.35 5.73 17.74
N SER A 73 8.00 4.72 17.18
CA SER A 73 8.27 4.66 15.74
C SER A 73 6.99 4.45 14.94
N HIS A 74 7.05 4.64 13.62
CA HIS A 74 5.87 4.40 12.77
C HIS A 74 5.42 2.92 12.79
N GLU A 75 6.36 1.97 12.92
CA GLU A 75 6.03 0.54 13.08
C GLU A 75 5.36 0.24 14.42
N GLU A 76 5.81 0.86 15.50
CA GLU A 76 5.21 0.70 16.83
C GLU A 76 3.80 1.30 16.87
N VAL A 77 3.60 2.49 16.29
CA VAL A 77 2.27 3.08 16.15
C VAL A 77 1.35 2.16 15.33
N GLN A 78 1.84 1.61 14.23
CA GLN A 78 1.09 0.63 13.44
C GLN A 78 0.72 -0.60 14.27
N MET A 79 1.65 -1.14 15.06
CA MET A 79 1.41 -2.30 15.92
C MET A 79 0.37 -1.99 17.01
N ILE A 80 0.41 -0.79 17.62
CA ILE A 80 -0.53 -0.38 18.66
C ILE A 80 -1.94 -0.22 18.07
N LEU A 81 -2.07 0.41 16.90
CA LEU A 81 -3.36 0.73 16.31
C LEU A 81 -3.98 -0.46 15.56
N CYS A 82 -3.17 -1.21 14.83
CA CYS A 82 -3.63 -2.28 13.95
C CYS A 82 -3.36 -3.68 14.52
N GLY A 83 -2.60 -3.81 15.60
CA GLY A 83 -2.16 -5.11 16.13
C GLY A 83 -1.13 -5.80 15.24
N ASN A 84 -0.85 -7.06 15.56
CA ASN A 84 0.01 -7.87 14.70
C ASN A 84 -0.75 -8.32 13.45
N GLN A 85 -0.32 -7.85 12.28
CA GLN A 85 -0.93 -8.13 10.98
C GLN A 85 -0.33 -9.37 10.29
N SER A 86 0.28 -10.29 11.04
CA SER A 86 0.80 -11.55 10.54
C SER A 86 -0.32 -12.44 9.99
N PRO A 87 -0.33 -12.76 8.68
CA PRO A 87 -1.26 -13.74 8.15
C PRO A 87 -1.01 -15.10 8.81
N SER A 88 -2.09 -15.75 9.22
CA SER A 88 -2.05 -17.10 9.76
C SER A 88 -3.10 -17.96 9.10
N TRP A 89 -2.70 -19.19 8.78
CA TRP A 89 -3.55 -20.19 8.18
C TRP A 89 -3.15 -21.58 8.68
N ALA A 90 -4.13 -22.44 8.82
CA ALA A 90 -3.96 -23.88 8.98
C ALA A 90 -3.98 -24.57 7.61
N ALA A 91 -3.64 -25.86 7.56
CA ALA A 91 -3.64 -26.60 6.30
C ALA A 91 -5.04 -26.64 5.69
N GLU A 92 -6.07 -26.73 6.54
CA GLU A 92 -7.47 -26.75 6.18
C GLU A 92 -7.90 -25.46 5.48
N ASP A 93 -7.39 -24.30 5.93
CA ASP A 93 -7.70 -23.02 5.29
C ASP A 93 -7.20 -23.01 3.84
N ILE A 94 -5.96 -23.45 3.61
CA ILE A 94 -5.37 -23.50 2.26
C ILE A 94 -6.12 -24.49 1.38
N ILE A 95 -6.47 -25.67 1.90
CA ILE A 95 -7.16 -26.72 1.14
C ILE A 95 -8.59 -26.28 0.75
N ASN A 96 -9.30 -25.63 1.67
CA ASN A 96 -10.69 -25.24 1.45
C ASN A 96 -10.82 -24.01 0.56
N TYR A 97 -9.89 -23.05 0.67
CA TYR A 97 -9.99 -21.76 -0.01
C TYR A 97 -9.03 -21.58 -1.19
N THR A 98 -8.25 -22.60 -1.55
CA THR A 98 -7.43 -22.60 -2.78
C THR A 98 -7.97 -23.62 -3.78
N GLU A 99 -8.16 -23.20 -5.03
CA GLU A 99 -8.65 -24.07 -6.11
C GLU A 99 -7.50 -24.43 -7.06
N PRO A 100 -7.02 -25.70 -7.05
CA PRO A 100 -6.01 -26.16 -8.00
C PRO A 100 -6.51 -26.09 -9.45
N LYS A 101 -5.64 -25.73 -10.39
CA LYS A 101 -5.94 -25.63 -11.82
C LYS A 101 -4.96 -26.45 -12.65
N LEU A 102 -5.22 -26.53 -13.96
CA LEU A 102 -4.32 -27.16 -14.94
C LEU A 102 -4.05 -28.66 -14.67
N GLY A 103 -5.10 -29.40 -14.26
CA GLY A 103 -5.02 -30.83 -14.01
C GLY A 103 -4.61 -31.24 -12.58
N TYR A 104 -4.25 -30.27 -11.73
CA TYR A 104 -4.11 -30.52 -10.30
C TYR A 104 -5.49 -30.59 -9.60
N THR A 105 -5.54 -31.35 -8.52
CA THR A 105 -6.69 -31.54 -7.62
C THR A 105 -6.25 -31.32 -6.17
N ARG A 106 -7.21 -31.25 -5.24
CA ARG A 106 -6.91 -31.14 -3.80
C ARG A 106 -6.13 -32.33 -3.24
N ASP A 107 -6.26 -33.50 -3.86
CA ASP A 107 -5.53 -34.72 -3.47
C ASP A 107 -4.19 -34.87 -4.19
N SER A 108 -3.85 -33.96 -5.12
CA SER A 108 -2.62 -34.07 -5.89
C SER A 108 -1.39 -33.94 -4.99
N PRO A 109 -0.39 -34.84 -5.11
CA PRO A 109 0.81 -34.79 -4.27
C PRO A 109 1.54 -33.45 -4.32
N GLY A 110 1.52 -32.76 -5.47
CA GLY A 110 2.09 -31.43 -5.63
C GLY A 110 1.36 -30.36 -4.81
N PHE A 111 0.02 -30.39 -4.80
CA PHE A 111 -0.80 -29.46 -4.03
C PHE A 111 -0.62 -29.69 -2.52
N LEU A 112 -0.62 -30.94 -2.07
CA LEU A 112 -0.40 -31.26 -0.65
C LEU A 112 1.01 -30.86 -0.17
N ARG A 113 2.03 -30.98 -1.01
CA ARG A 113 3.39 -30.47 -0.72
C ARG A 113 3.39 -28.94 -0.61
N PHE A 114 2.70 -28.26 -1.51
CA PHE A 114 2.55 -26.81 -1.48
C PHE A 114 1.88 -26.33 -0.18
N VAL A 115 0.75 -26.96 0.22
CA VAL A 115 0.09 -26.71 1.51
C VAL A 115 1.08 -26.86 2.67
N ARG A 116 1.83 -27.96 2.69
CA ARG A 116 2.83 -28.21 3.75
C ARG A 116 3.90 -27.13 3.83
N VAL A 117 4.41 -26.65 2.70
CA VAL A 117 5.40 -25.56 2.66
C VAL A 117 4.80 -24.27 3.21
N LEU A 118 3.61 -23.90 2.76
CA LEU A 118 2.92 -22.69 3.25
C LEU A 118 2.63 -22.73 4.75
N CYS A 119 2.26 -23.89 5.30
CA CYS A 119 2.09 -24.04 6.75
C CYS A 119 3.41 -23.88 7.53
N GLY A 120 4.53 -24.26 6.91
CA GLY A 120 5.88 -24.16 7.49
C GLY A 120 6.52 -22.76 7.40
N MET A 121 5.91 -21.83 6.67
CA MET A 121 6.41 -20.46 6.54
C MET A 121 6.30 -19.68 7.85
N SER A 122 7.32 -18.87 8.13
CA SER A 122 7.31 -17.82 9.15
C SER A 122 6.30 -16.72 8.82
N SER A 123 5.96 -15.88 9.81
CA SER A 123 5.06 -14.73 9.62
C SER A 123 5.44 -13.86 8.42
N ASP A 124 6.73 -13.55 8.29
CA ASP A 124 7.22 -12.64 7.24
C ASP A 124 7.15 -13.30 5.86
N GLU A 125 7.48 -14.59 5.77
CA GLU A 125 7.34 -15.37 4.54
C GLU A 125 5.87 -15.49 4.11
N ARG A 126 4.94 -15.69 5.06
CA ARG A 126 3.50 -15.72 4.78
C ARG A 126 3.01 -14.38 4.22
N LYS A 127 3.45 -13.27 4.83
CA LYS A 127 3.13 -11.92 4.35
C LYS A 127 3.69 -11.67 2.95
N ALA A 128 4.96 -12.02 2.72
CA ALA A 128 5.61 -11.88 1.42
C ALA A 128 4.94 -12.76 0.34
N PHE A 129 4.54 -13.99 0.69
CA PHE A 129 3.84 -14.88 -0.23
C PHE A 129 2.47 -14.32 -0.64
N LEU A 130 1.69 -13.79 0.31
CA LEU A 130 0.43 -13.11 -0.03
C LEU A 130 0.68 -11.91 -0.94
N GLN A 131 1.61 -11.01 -0.58
CA GLN A 131 1.97 -9.85 -1.41
C GLN A 131 2.44 -10.22 -2.82
N PHE A 132 3.09 -11.37 -2.99
CA PHE A 132 3.52 -11.84 -4.30
C PHE A 132 2.34 -12.36 -5.16
N THR A 133 1.31 -12.90 -4.52
CA THR A 133 0.20 -13.58 -5.19
C THR A 133 -1.06 -12.72 -5.37
N THR A 134 -1.15 -11.58 -4.69
CA THR A 134 -2.28 -10.62 -4.73
C THR A 134 -1.80 -9.23 -5.10
#